data_AF-A0A519L4Y7-F1
#
_entry.id   AF-A0A519L4Y7-F1
#
_cell.length_a   1.000
_cell.length_b   1.000
_cell.length_c   1.000
_cell.angle_alpha   90.00
_cell.angle_beta   90.00
_cell.angle_gamma   90.00
#
_symmetry.space_group_name_H-M   'P 1'
#
loop_
_entity.id
_entity.type
_entity.pdbx_description
1 polymer ?
#
loop_
_entity_poly.entity_id
_entity_poly.type
_entity_poly.pdbx_seq_one_letter_code
_entity_poly.pdbx_strand_id
1 'polypeptide(L)'
;QLWAVVNERDELGAELVPDYLTSVRDGAFYGWPYSYWGQNVDPRVRPANEGQVRSAIAPDYALGSHVAALGLSFATNGGFGGAFTQGAFIGEHGSWNRQDLSGYKVVWVPFANGRPAGQPVDFLTGFIADGKARGRPVGVTFDPQRRILLVADDLSNTVWRIAPAR
;
A
#
# COMPACT_ATOMS: atom_id res chain seq x y z
N GLN A 1 -1.14 18.08 1.26
CA GLN A 1 -2.07 16.96 1.00
C GLN A 1 -1.75 15.85 1.98
N LEU A 2 -2.79 15.18 2.49
CA LEU A 2 -2.65 13.97 3.29
C LEU A 2 -2.83 12.77 2.36
N TRP A 3 -2.05 11.72 2.58
CA TRP A 3 -2.12 10.46 1.85
C TRP A 3 -2.31 9.31 2.83
N ALA A 4 -3.02 8.28 2.39
CA ALA A 4 -3.24 7.06 3.14
C ALA A 4 -3.04 5.84 2.24
N VAL A 5 -2.61 4.74 2.86
CA VAL A 5 -2.75 3.40 2.30
C VAL A 5 -3.89 2.69 3.02
N VAL A 6 -4.64 1.85 2.31
CA VAL A 6 -5.84 1.20 2.83
C VAL A 6 -5.86 -0.27 2.41
N ASN A 7 -6.17 -1.14 3.37
CA ASN A 7 -6.55 -2.52 3.07
C ASN A 7 -8.01 -2.55 2.65
N GLU A 8 -8.24 -3.04 1.44
CA GLU A 8 -9.58 -3.10 0.90
C GLU A 8 -10.25 -4.44 1.27
N ARG A 9 -11.48 -4.66 0.80
CA ARG A 9 -12.32 -5.77 1.24
C ARG A 9 -11.71 -7.14 0.96
N ASP A 10 -11.79 -8.00 1.97
CA ASP A 10 -11.68 -9.45 1.82
C ASP A 10 -12.95 -10.06 1.19
N GLU A 11 -12.83 -11.33 0.77
CA GLU A 11 -13.92 -12.22 0.32
C GLU A 11 -14.71 -11.77 -0.91
N LEU A 12 -14.15 -10.88 -1.74
CA LEU A 12 -14.68 -10.55 -3.07
C LEU A 12 -13.98 -11.30 -4.21
N GLY A 13 -12.92 -12.06 -3.89
CA GLY A 13 -12.12 -12.84 -4.82
C GLY A 13 -10.62 -12.71 -4.50
N ALA A 14 -9.77 -13.55 -5.09
CA ALA A 14 -8.32 -13.45 -4.88
C ALA A 14 -7.69 -12.25 -5.61
N GLU A 15 -8.28 -11.84 -6.73
CA GLU A 15 -7.82 -10.71 -7.56
C GLU A 15 -8.73 -9.47 -7.44
N LEU A 16 -9.60 -9.48 -6.44
CA LEU A 16 -10.51 -8.38 -6.14
C LEU A 16 -10.64 -8.25 -4.62
N VAL A 17 -10.40 -7.10 -4.02
CA VAL A 17 -10.20 -5.75 -4.58
C VAL A 17 -8.78 -5.27 -4.33
N PRO A 18 -8.26 -4.28 -5.09
CA PRO A 18 -6.93 -3.77 -4.81
C PRO A 18 -6.92 -2.99 -3.49
N ASP A 19 -5.92 -3.26 -2.65
CA ASP A 19 -5.46 -2.28 -1.68
C ASP A 19 -4.95 -1.06 -2.44
N TYR A 20 -4.93 0.09 -1.77
CA TYR A 20 -4.69 1.34 -2.49
C TYR A 20 -3.98 2.42 -1.72
N LEU A 21 -3.39 3.33 -2.49
CA LEU A 21 -2.82 4.59 -2.08
C LEU A 21 -3.72 5.72 -2.58
N THR A 22 -4.13 6.63 -1.70
CA THR A 22 -5.03 7.72 -2.08
C THR A 22 -4.76 9.01 -1.30
N SER A 23 -5.00 10.14 -1.95
CA SER A 23 -5.05 11.44 -1.30
C SER A 23 -6.35 11.53 -0.49
N VAL A 24 -6.23 11.90 0.78
CA VAL A 24 -7.38 12.10 1.67
C VAL A 24 -7.96 13.48 1.41
N ARG A 25 -9.26 13.52 1.10
CA ARG A 25 -10.02 14.74 0.79
C ARG A 25 -11.11 14.90 1.84
N ASP A 26 -11.19 16.10 2.42
CA ASP A 26 -12.20 16.40 3.42
C ASP A 26 -13.61 16.19 2.87
N GLY A 27 -14.47 15.53 3.66
CA GLY A 27 -15.83 15.16 3.27
C GLY A 27 -15.98 14.11 2.15
N ALA A 28 -14.90 13.57 1.60
CA ALA A 28 -15.00 12.58 0.51
C ALA A 28 -15.39 11.19 1.02
N PHE A 29 -16.20 10.50 0.20
CA PHE A 29 -16.62 9.12 0.45
C PHE A 29 -15.88 8.17 -0.50
N TYR A 30 -15.08 7.23 0.03
CA TYR A 30 -14.29 6.27 -0.77
C TYR A 30 -15.00 4.92 -0.93
N GLY A 31 -16.29 4.85 -0.57
CA GLY A 31 -17.18 3.74 -0.89
C GLY A 31 -17.54 2.82 0.27
N TRP A 32 -16.70 2.66 1.31
CA TRP A 32 -17.00 1.75 2.42
C TRP A 32 -18.22 2.18 3.26
N PRO A 33 -19.19 1.29 3.58
CA PRO A 33 -19.21 -0.15 3.26
C PRO A 33 -19.84 -0.48 1.89
N TYR A 34 -20.61 0.43 1.29
CA TYR A 34 -21.55 0.16 0.19
C TYR A 34 -20.93 -0.15 -1.18
N SER A 35 -19.75 0.37 -1.49
CA SER A 35 -19.07 0.18 -2.77
C SER A 35 -17.56 0.11 -2.64
N TYR A 36 -16.92 -0.69 -3.48
CA TYR A 36 -15.47 -0.81 -3.50
C TYR A 36 -14.88 -0.16 -4.76
N TRP A 37 -13.63 0.30 -4.65
CA TRP A 37 -12.90 0.87 -5.78
C TRP A 37 -13.70 1.92 -6.58
N GLY A 38 -14.31 2.87 -5.88
CA GLY A 38 -15.27 3.82 -6.45
C GLY A 38 -16.71 3.32 -6.35
N GLN A 39 -17.43 3.29 -7.47
CA GLN A 39 -18.89 3.07 -7.51
C GLN A 39 -19.28 1.60 -7.73
N ASN A 40 -18.37 0.64 -7.58
CA ASN A 40 -18.71 -0.77 -7.73
C ASN A 40 -19.46 -1.25 -6.48
N VAL A 41 -20.73 -1.61 -6.62
CA VAL A 41 -21.57 -2.06 -5.50
C VAL A 41 -20.95 -3.26 -4.80
N ASP A 42 -20.86 -3.23 -3.46
CA ASP A 42 -20.60 -4.44 -2.68
C ASP A 42 -21.91 -5.23 -2.53
N PRO A 43 -22.05 -6.41 -3.17
CA PRO A 43 -23.32 -7.14 -3.22
C PRO A 43 -23.70 -7.75 -1.86
N ARG A 44 -22.81 -7.73 -0.86
CA ARG A 44 -23.02 -8.36 0.46
C ARG A 44 -23.69 -7.42 1.46
N VAL A 45 -23.60 -6.10 1.27
CA VAL A 45 -24.09 -5.12 2.24
C VAL A 45 -25.61 -4.97 2.17
N ARG A 46 -26.29 -5.12 3.31
CA ARG A 46 -27.75 -4.92 3.45
C ARG A 46 -28.08 -4.08 4.69
N PRO A 47 -29.02 -3.12 4.57
CA PRO A 47 -29.69 -2.68 3.34
C PRO A 47 -28.72 -1.98 2.37
N ALA A 48 -29.01 -2.06 1.06
CA ALA A 48 -28.22 -1.36 0.05
C ALA A 48 -28.43 0.17 0.14
N ASN A 49 -27.47 0.95 -0.34
CA ASN A 49 -27.56 2.41 -0.40
C ASN A 49 -27.00 2.95 -1.71
N GLU A 50 -27.83 2.96 -2.75
CA GLU A 50 -27.40 3.40 -4.08
C GLU A 50 -26.96 4.88 -4.12
N GLY A 51 -27.52 5.72 -3.24
CA GLY A 51 -27.12 7.12 -3.12
C GLY A 51 -25.66 7.25 -2.70
N GLN A 52 -25.24 6.47 -1.69
CA GLN A 52 -23.84 6.42 -1.25
C GLN A 52 -22.93 5.78 -2.30
N VAL A 53 -23.38 4.73 -2.99
CA VAL A 53 -22.59 4.13 -4.09
C VAL A 53 -22.31 5.18 -5.17
N ARG A 54 -23.31 5.99 -5.57
CA ARG A 54 -23.15 7.05 -6.58
C ARG A 54 -22.27 8.22 -6.11
N SER A 55 -22.18 8.49 -4.81
CA SER A 55 -21.31 9.54 -4.27
C SER A 55 -19.86 9.09 -4.09
N ALA A 56 -19.59 7.79 -4.15
CA ALA A 56 -18.27 7.24 -3.93
C ALA A 56 -17.26 7.70 -4.99
N ILE A 57 -16.08 8.10 -4.54
CA ILE A 57 -14.94 8.43 -5.40
C ILE A 57 -13.97 7.26 -5.49
N ALA A 58 -13.39 7.07 -6.68
CA ALA A 58 -12.33 6.09 -6.86
C ALA A 58 -11.05 6.57 -6.15
N PRO A 59 -10.34 5.68 -5.43
CA PRO A 59 -9.02 5.98 -4.92
C PRO A 59 -8.00 6.27 -6.04
N ASP A 60 -6.92 6.98 -5.71
CA ASP A 60 -6.01 7.50 -6.74
C ASP A 60 -5.09 6.42 -7.37
N TYR A 61 -4.77 5.33 -6.67
CA TYR A 61 -3.76 4.37 -7.13
C TYR A 61 -3.90 2.96 -6.52
N ALA A 62 -3.90 1.92 -7.37
CA ALA A 62 -3.98 0.53 -6.94
C ALA A 62 -2.59 -0.04 -6.60
N LEU A 63 -2.48 -0.74 -5.47
CA LEU A 63 -1.27 -1.43 -5.02
C LEU A 63 -1.31 -2.94 -5.30
N GLY A 64 -2.49 -3.48 -5.61
CA GLY A 64 -2.72 -4.90 -5.85
C GLY A 64 -3.62 -5.52 -4.79
N SER A 65 -4.23 -6.65 -5.12
CA SER A 65 -5.16 -7.32 -4.21
C SER A 65 -4.45 -8.03 -3.07
N HIS A 66 -4.95 -7.79 -1.85
CA HIS A 66 -4.54 -8.46 -0.62
C HIS A 66 -3.05 -8.30 -0.30
N VAL A 67 -2.39 -7.22 -0.74
CA VAL A 67 -0.99 -6.93 -0.37
C VAL A 67 -0.85 -6.53 1.10
N ALA A 68 -1.95 -6.13 1.74
CA ALA A 68 -2.01 -5.66 3.12
C ALA A 68 -1.06 -4.47 3.34
N ALA A 69 -1.29 -3.37 2.61
CA ALA A 69 -0.52 -2.13 2.79
C ALA A 69 -0.76 -1.50 4.17
N LEU A 70 0.28 -1.38 5.00
CA LEU A 70 0.18 -0.89 6.40
C LEU A 70 1.06 0.33 6.69
N GLY A 71 2.18 0.48 5.99
CA GLY A 71 3.12 1.59 6.20
C GLY A 71 3.20 2.50 4.98
N LEU A 72 3.35 3.81 5.21
CA LEU A 72 3.55 4.80 4.16
C LEU A 72 4.58 5.84 4.61
N SER A 73 5.63 6.06 3.81
CA SER A 73 6.60 7.13 4.06
C SER A 73 7.10 7.72 2.75
N PHE A 74 6.98 9.04 2.60
CA PHE A 74 7.48 9.74 1.43
C PHE A 74 9.00 9.92 1.49
N ALA A 75 9.66 9.69 0.36
CA ALA A 75 11.01 10.20 0.19
C ALA A 75 10.98 11.72 0.10
N THR A 76 11.91 12.35 0.80
CA THR A 76 12.16 13.78 0.76
C THR A 76 13.64 14.02 0.52
N ASN A 77 14.04 15.25 0.16
CA ASN A 77 15.43 15.63 -0.07
C ASN A 77 16.18 14.71 -1.06
N GLY A 78 15.51 14.26 -2.12
CA GLY A 78 16.09 13.41 -3.16
C GLY A 78 16.16 11.91 -2.83
N GLY A 79 15.58 11.46 -1.72
CA GLY A 79 15.44 10.05 -1.39
C GLY A 79 16.78 9.29 -1.36
N PHE A 80 16.82 8.11 -1.98
CA PHE A 80 18.07 7.35 -2.18
C PHE A 80 18.83 7.74 -3.45
N GLY A 81 18.35 8.71 -4.23
CA GLY A 81 18.90 9.04 -5.55
C GLY A 81 18.44 8.08 -6.64
N GLY A 82 18.97 8.25 -7.86
CA GLY A 82 18.61 7.41 -9.02
C GLY A 82 17.11 7.38 -9.29
N ALA A 83 16.52 6.18 -9.36
CA ALA A 83 15.08 5.98 -9.55
C ALA A 83 14.23 6.27 -8.30
N PHE A 84 14.86 6.47 -7.13
CA PHE A 84 14.20 6.58 -5.83
C PHE A 84 14.30 8.01 -5.25
N THR A 85 14.03 9.00 -6.10
CA THR A 85 14.21 10.43 -5.76
C THR A 85 12.94 11.13 -5.28
N GLN A 86 11.81 10.90 -5.95
CA GLN A 86 10.50 11.42 -5.57
C GLN A 86 9.45 10.32 -5.63
N GLY A 87 8.85 10.01 -4.50
CA GLY A 87 7.92 8.90 -4.37
C GLY A 87 7.67 8.51 -2.92
N ALA A 88 7.03 7.37 -2.75
CA ALA A 88 6.66 6.82 -1.46
C ALA A 88 7.13 5.38 -1.31
N PHE A 89 7.63 5.04 -0.12
CA PHE A 89 7.82 3.67 0.34
C PHE A 89 6.53 3.19 0.99
N ILE A 90 6.10 1.99 0.65
CA ILE A 90 4.91 1.35 1.21
C ILE A 90 5.27 -0.02 1.73
N GLY A 91 4.96 -0.28 3.00
CA GLY A 91 5.11 -1.60 3.61
C GLY A 91 3.89 -2.47 3.29
N GLU A 92 4.12 -3.59 2.60
CA GLU A 92 3.10 -4.59 2.25
C GLU A 92 3.26 -5.82 3.14
N HIS A 93 2.35 -5.98 4.09
CA HIS A 93 2.38 -6.99 5.14
C HIS A 93 2.13 -8.42 4.62
N GLY A 94 1.48 -8.50 3.48
CA GLY A 94 1.23 -9.74 2.76
C GLY A 94 -0.11 -10.39 3.07
N SER A 95 -0.63 -11.06 2.05
CA SER A 95 -1.94 -11.69 2.00
C SER A 95 -2.09 -12.85 2.98
N TRP A 96 -3.25 -12.99 3.62
CA TRP A 96 -3.52 -14.16 4.46
C TRP A 96 -4.52 -15.15 3.83
N ASN A 97 -5.32 -14.72 2.84
CA ASN A 97 -6.48 -15.45 2.32
C ASN A 97 -6.40 -15.78 0.82
N ARG A 98 -5.25 -16.26 0.33
CA ARG A 98 -5.06 -16.71 -1.06
C ARG A 98 -3.95 -17.75 -1.16
N GLN A 99 -4.00 -18.57 -2.22
CA GLN A 99 -2.99 -19.61 -2.49
C GLN A 99 -1.67 -18.99 -2.98
N ASP A 100 -1.76 -18.06 -3.93
CA ASP A 100 -0.60 -17.33 -4.45
C ASP A 100 -0.30 -16.14 -3.51
N LEU A 101 0.85 -16.11 -2.87
CA LEU A 101 1.19 -15.03 -1.92
C LEU A 101 1.29 -13.68 -2.63
N SER A 102 0.66 -12.65 -2.06
CA SER A 102 0.71 -11.26 -2.53
C SER A 102 1.27 -10.36 -1.43
N GLY A 103 2.03 -9.32 -1.77
CA GLY A 103 2.70 -8.44 -0.80
C GLY A 103 4.04 -9.01 -0.29
N TYR A 104 4.26 -8.96 1.02
CA TYR A 104 5.50 -9.41 1.69
C TYR A 104 6.76 -8.68 1.20
N LYS A 105 6.69 -7.36 1.14
CA LYS A 105 7.76 -6.50 0.64
C LYS A 105 7.57 -5.05 1.03
N VAL A 106 8.59 -4.25 0.75
CA VAL A 106 8.41 -2.81 0.64
C VAL A 106 8.45 -2.45 -0.84
N VAL A 107 7.42 -1.74 -1.31
CA VAL A 107 7.39 -1.20 -2.67
C VAL A 107 7.69 0.28 -2.66
N TRP A 108 8.20 0.75 -3.80
CA TRP A 108 8.37 2.16 -4.13
C TRP A 108 7.32 2.56 -5.17
N VAL A 109 6.53 3.58 -4.85
CA VAL A 109 5.63 4.21 -5.81
C VAL A 109 6.26 5.54 -6.24
N PRO A 110 6.70 5.69 -7.51
CA PRO A 110 7.22 6.96 -8.02
C PRO A 110 6.14 8.03 -8.02
N PHE A 111 6.52 9.28 -7.75
CA PHE A 111 5.61 10.44 -7.80
C PHE A 111 6.11 11.49 -8.79
N ALA A 112 5.18 12.10 -9.51
CA ALA A 112 5.41 13.28 -10.33
C ALA A 112 4.28 14.28 -10.12
N ASN A 113 4.60 15.57 -9.94
CA ASN A 113 3.62 16.64 -9.74
C ASN A 113 2.61 16.34 -8.60
N GLY A 114 3.10 15.72 -7.52
CA GLY A 114 2.29 15.39 -6.35
C GLY A 114 1.33 14.21 -6.54
N ARG A 115 1.47 13.41 -7.60
CA ARG A 115 0.64 12.21 -7.86
C ARG A 115 1.51 10.98 -8.14
N PRO A 116 1.04 9.77 -7.82
CA PRO A 116 1.65 8.52 -8.26
C PRO A 116 1.86 8.51 -9.79
N ALA A 117 3.03 8.09 -10.25
CA ALA A 117 3.46 8.22 -11.64
C ALA A 117 4.30 7.02 -12.08
N GLY A 118 3.63 5.92 -12.45
CA GLY A 118 4.28 4.69 -12.89
C GLY A 118 3.77 3.47 -12.13
N GLN A 119 4.36 2.31 -12.40
CA GLN A 119 4.06 1.07 -11.67
C GLN A 119 4.81 1.03 -10.33
N PRO A 120 4.32 0.29 -9.33
CA PRO A 120 5.08 0.03 -8.12
C PRO A 120 6.36 -0.73 -8.46
N VAL A 121 7.45 -0.40 -7.77
CA VAL A 121 8.75 -1.05 -7.94
C VAL A 121 9.11 -1.75 -6.64
N ASP A 122 9.48 -3.02 -6.71
CA ASP A 122 9.96 -3.76 -5.55
C ASP A 122 11.25 -3.10 -5.02
N PHE A 123 11.23 -2.65 -3.76
CA PHE A 123 12.36 -1.96 -3.12
C PHE A 123 13.08 -2.85 -2.11
N LEU A 124 12.32 -3.58 -1.28
CA LEU A 124 12.86 -4.55 -0.31
C LEU A 124 12.05 -5.85 -0.38
N THR A 125 12.70 -6.93 -0.74
CA THR A 125 12.10 -8.27 -0.91
C THR A 125 12.89 -9.32 -0.10
N GLY A 126 12.54 -10.60 -0.25
CA GLY A 126 13.19 -11.69 0.48
C GLY A 126 12.46 -12.12 1.77
N PHE A 127 11.24 -11.62 1.98
CA PHE A 127 10.38 -12.00 3.10
C PHE A 127 9.61 -13.31 2.89
N ILE A 128 9.74 -13.93 1.71
CA ILE A 128 9.23 -15.26 1.41
C ILE A 128 10.41 -16.23 1.22
N ALA A 129 10.33 -17.40 1.84
CA ALA A 129 11.24 -18.52 1.64
C ALA A 129 10.44 -19.83 1.63
N ASP A 130 10.72 -20.72 0.69
CA ASP A 130 10.07 -22.04 0.57
C ASP A 130 8.52 -21.97 0.57
N GLY A 131 7.98 -20.95 -0.11
CA GLY A 131 6.53 -20.70 -0.18
C GLY A 131 5.90 -20.24 1.14
N LYS A 132 6.70 -19.81 2.12
CA LYS A 132 6.23 -19.35 3.43
C LYS A 132 6.78 -17.97 3.77
N ALA A 133 5.99 -17.21 4.51
CA ALA A 133 6.44 -15.95 5.07
C ALA A 133 7.51 -16.19 6.14
N ARG A 134 8.63 -15.47 6.04
CA ARG A 134 9.68 -15.36 7.05
C ARG A 134 9.83 -13.94 7.61
N GLY A 135 9.06 -13.00 7.07
CA GLY A 135 8.83 -11.68 7.64
C GLY A 135 7.64 -11.00 6.98
N ARG A 136 7.13 -9.94 7.60
CA ARG A 136 5.95 -9.19 7.18
C ARG A 136 6.14 -7.70 7.46
N PRO A 137 6.50 -6.91 6.45
CA PRO A 137 6.68 -5.47 6.61
C PRO A 137 5.42 -4.75 7.11
N VAL A 138 5.55 -3.89 8.12
CA VAL A 138 4.47 -3.08 8.70
C VAL A 138 4.76 -1.60 8.48
N GLY A 139 5.31 -0.91 9.47
CA GLY A 139 5.66 0.50 9.42
C GLY A 139 6.96 0.71 8.63
N VAL A 140 6.96 1.75 7.79
CA VAL A 140 8.15 2.23 7.08
C VAL A 140 8.40 3.69 7.42
N THR A 141 9.65 4.10 7.58
CA THR A 141 10.01 5.50 7.83
C THR A 141 11.34 5.84 7.19
N PHE A 142 11.31 6.81 6.27
CA PHE A 142 12.51 7.33 5.63
C PHE A 142 13.09 8.50 6.42
N ASP A 143 14.37 8.39 6.78
CA ASP A 143 15.17 9.49 7.34
C ASP A 143 16.01 10.11 6.20
N PRO A 144 15.65 11.32 5.72
CA PRO A 144 16.37 11.97 4.63
C PRO A 144 17.75 12.49 5.03
N GLN A 145 18.00 12.78 6.30
CA GLN A 145 19.29 13.30 6.76
C GLN A 145 20.34 12.18 6.74
N ARG A 146 19.96 10.99 7.20
CA ARG A 146 20.83 9.81 7.20
C ARG A 146 20.74 9.00 5.91
N ARG A 147 19.76 9.30 5.05
CA ARG A 147 19.39 8.51 3.86
C ARG A 147 19.25 7.04 4.20
N ILE A 148 18.37 6.75 5.15
CA ILE A 148 18.04 5.38 5.56
C ILE A 148 16.53 5.18 5.56
N LEU A 149 16.11 3.95 5.30
CA LEU A 149 14.74 3.50 5.49
C LEU A 149 14.73 2.51 6.66
N LEU A 150 13.89 2.78 7.65
CA LEU A 150 13.58 1.83 8.71
C LEU A 150 12.30 1.09 8.34
N VAL A 151 12.30 -0.24 8.50
CA VAL A 151 11.16 -1.11 8.20
C VAL A 151 10.93 -2.02 9.40
N ALA A 152 9.76 -1.93 10.02
CA ALA A 152 9.33 -2.85 11.07
C ALA A 152 8.78 -4.14 10.44
N ASP A 153 9.16 -5.28 11.00
CA ASP A 153 8.69 -6.61 10.62
C ASP A 153 8.18 -7.32 11.87
N ASP A 154 6.86 -7.49 11.98
CA ASP A 154 6.22 -8.02 13.18
C ASP A 154 6.34 -9.54 13.30
N LEU A 155 6.36 -10.27 12.17
CA LEU A 155 6.51 -11.72 12.16
C LEU A 155 7.88 -12.15 12.68
N SER A 156 8.95 -11.44 12.30
CA SER A 156 10.30 -11.75 12.76
C SER A 156 10.74 -10.95 13.99
N ASN A 157 9.89 -10.04 14.50
CA ASN A 157 10.20 -9.10 15.57
C ASN A 157 11.51 -8.32 15.32
N THR A 158 11.68 -7.82 14.09
CA THR A 158 12.91 -7.18 13.61
C THR A 158 12.63 -5.78 13.09
N VAL A 159 13.57 -4.85 13.32
CA VAL A 159 13.59 -3.56 12.62
C VAL A 159 14.77 -3.56 11.66
N TRP A 160 14.47 -3.54 10.36
CA TRP A 160 15.46 -3.49 9.30
C TRP A 160 15.91 -2.06 9.07
N ARG A 161 17.22 -1.86 8.86
CA ARG A 161 17.80 -0.58 8.43
C ARG A 161 18.39 -0.74 7.03
N ILE A 162 17.79 -0.07 6.07
CA ILE A 162 18.25 -0.05 4.68
C ILE A 162 19.02 1.25 4.47
N ALA A 163 20.24 1.14 3.95
CA ALA A 163 21.13 2.25 3.69
C ALA A 163 21.93 2.00 2.41
N PRO A 164 22.43 3.04 1.71
CA PRO A 164 23.37 2.86 0.61
C PRO A 164 24.57 2.03 1.03
N ALA A 165 25.13 1.28 0.08
CA ALA A 165 26.44 0.65 0.28
C ALA A 165 27.47 1.73 0.64
N ARG A 166 28.36 1.40 1.58
CA ARG A 166 29.46 2.27 1.98
C ARG A 166 30.51 2.37 0.88
#